data_AF-A0AA91CA38-F1
#
_entry.id   AF-A0AA91CA38-F1
#
_cell.length_a   1.000
_cell.length_b   1.000
_cell.length_c   1.000
_cell.angle_alpha   90.00
_cell.angle_beta   90.00
_cell.angle_gamma   90.00
#
_symmetry.space_group_name_H-M   'P 1'
#
loop_
_entity.id
_entity.type
_entity.pdbx_description
1 polymer ?
#
loop_
_entity_poly.entity_id
_entity_poly.type
_entity_poly.pdbx_seq_one_letter_code
_entity_poly.pdbx_strand_id
1 'polypeptide(L)' 'MLSTIDLHGCSQSEAKVKLDHFLKGTSILVKEVTIVHGYSSSILLNYVRKKYSHPRIERKILTLNKGETVFILK' A
#
# COMPACT_ATOMS: atom_id res chain seq x y z
N MET A 1 1.63 -10.44 -13.75
CA MET A 1 0.42 -9.68 -13.37
C MET A 1 0.81 -8.76 -12.22
N LEU A 2 0.59 -7.46 -12.35
CA LEU A 2 0.90 -6.49 -11.28
C LEU A 2 -0.16 -6.62 -10.19
N SER A 3 0.26 -6.91 -8.96
CA SER A 3 -0.65 -7.02 -7.81
C SER A 3 -1.08 -5.62 -7.37
N THR A 4 -2.38 -5.37 -7.27
CA THR A 4 -2.94 -4.06 -6.87
C THR A 4 -3.91 -4.24 -5.72
N ILE A 5 -3.92 -3.30 -4.77
CA ILE A 5 -4.91 -3.21 -3.70
C ILE A 5 -5.49 -1.79 -3.63
N ASP A 6 -6.81 -1.71 -3.53
CA ASP A 6 -7.55 -0.47 -3.39
C ASP A 6 -7.96 -0.22 -1.92
N LEU A 7 -7.55 0.95 -1.43
CA LEU A 7 -7.81 1.49 -0.11
C LEU A 7 -8.61 2.80 -0.18
N HIS A 8 -9.00 3.24 -1.38
CA HIS A 8 -9.79 4.46 -1.55
C HIS A 8 -11.05 4.42 -0.68
N GLY A 9 -11.33 5.51 0.03
CA GLY A 9 -12.47 5.62 0.93
C GLY A 9 -12.35 4.87 2.26
N CYS A 10 -11.27 4.13 2.51
CA CYS A 10 -11.07 3.49 3.81
C CYS A 10 -10.70 4.52 4.89
N SER A 11 -11.12 4.25 6.12
CA SER A 11 -10.46 4.81 7.30
C SER A 11 -9.02 4.25 7.43
N GLN A 12 -8.19 4.91 8.24
CA GLN A 12 -6.82 4.45 8.48
C GLN A 12 -6.77 3.04 9.09
N SER A 13 -7.69 2.72 10.01
CA SER A 13 -7.78 1.40 10.66
C SER A 13 -8.18 0.31 9.66
N GLU A 14 -9.17 0.56 8.81
CA GLU A 14 -9.57 -0.37 7.75
C GLU A 14 -8.44 -0.59 6.75
N ALA A 15 -7.75 0.48 6.36
CA ALA A 15 -6.60 0.40 5.46
C ALA A 15 -5.48 -0.46 6.04
N LYS A 16 -5.19 -0.34 7.35
CA LYS A 16 -4.23 -1.19 8.05
C LYS A 16 -4.61 -2.66 7.96
N VAL A 17 -5.86 -3.00 8.33
CA VAL A 17 -6.33 -4.39 8.34
C VAL A 17 -6.27 -4.99 6.95
N LYS A 18 -6.72 -4.26 5.93
CA LYS A 18 -6.66 -4.71 4.53
C LYS A 18 -5.22 -4.93 4.05
N LEU A 19 -4.32 -3.99 4.32
CA LEU A 19 -2.91 -4.11 3.93
C LEU A 19 -2.22 -5.28 4.61
N ASP A 20 -2.41 -5.46 5.92
CA ASP A 20 -1.79 -6.54 6.68
C ASP A 20 -2.27 -7.91 6.18
N HIS A 21 -3.58 -8.06 5.98
CA HIS A 21 -4.15 -9.30 5.44
C HIS A 21 -3.62 -9.59 4.04
N PHE A 22 -3.59 -8.57 3.17
CA PHE A 22 -3.11 -8.71 1.80
C PHE A 22 -1.63 -9.10 1.75
N LEU A 23 -0.76 -8.40 2.47
CA LEU A 23 0.69 -8.68 2.47
C LEU A 23 1.02 -10.02 3.13
N LYS A 24 0.23 -10.46 4.12
CA LYS A 24 0.37 -11.79 4.71
C LYS A 24 0.03 -12.90 3.71
N GLY A 25 -1.02 -12.73 2.90
CA GLY A 25 -1.47 -13.73 1.92
C GLY A 25 -0.77 -13.67 0.55
N THR A 26 -0.07 -12.57 0.24
CA THR A 26 0.61 -12.39 -1.04
C THR A 26 1.72 -13.44 -1.26
N SER A 27 1.83 -14.03 -2.44
CA SER A 27 2.93 -14.98 -2.75
C SER A 27 4.31 -14.33 -2.61
N ILE A 28 5.33 -15.08 -2.21
CA ILE A 28 6.73 -14.58 -2.11
C ILE A 28 7.34 -14.23 -3.49
N LEU A 29 6.72 -14.73 -4.57
CA LEU A 29 7.10 -14.42 -5.95
C LEU A 29 6.65 -13.01 -6.38
N VAL A 30 5.71 -12.40 -5.66
CA VAL A 30 5.28 -11.01 -5.92
C VAL A 30 6.30 -10.06 -5.32
N LYS A 31 7.00 -9.32 -6.18
CA LYS A 31 8.03 -8.33 -5.78
C LYS A 31 7.52 -6.89 -5.76
N GLU A 32 6.34 -6.65 -6.31
CA GLU A 32 5.78 -5.32 -6.43
C GLU A 32 4.27 -5.34 -6.21
N VAL A 33 3.77 -4.36 -5.45
CA VAL A 33 2.34 -4.14 -5.24
C VAL A 33 2.01 -2.66 -5.38
N THR A 34 1.01 -2.35 -6.20
CA THR A 34 0.46 -0.99 -6.30
C THR A 34 -0.62 -0.80 -5.23
N ILE A 35 -0.46 0.23 -4.41
CA ILE A 35 -1.43 0.64 -3.40
C ILE A 35 -2.17 1.86 -3.92
N VAL A 36 -3.46 1.70 -4.24
CA VAL A 36 -4.35 2.80 -4.59
C VAL A 36 -4.99 3.30 -3.31
N HIS A 37 -4.66 4.51 -2.87
CA HIS A 37 -5.18 5.08 -1.63
C HIS A 37 -5.92 6.41 -1.85
N GLY A 38 -5.93 6.91 -3.09
CA GLY A 38 -6.46 8.23 -3.42
C GLY A 38 -5.60 9.36 -2.86
N TYR A 39 -5.90 10.59 -3.27
CA TYR A 39 -5.17 11.78 -2.80
C TYR A 39 -6.08 12.85 -2.19
N SER A 40 -7.40 12.62 -2.16
CA SER A 40 -8.39 13.55 -1.60
C SER A 40 -8.22 13.76 -0.09
N SER A 41 -7.78 12.73 0.63
CA SER A 41 -7.43 12.79 2.04
C SER A 41 -5.93 12.63 2.24
N SER A 42 -5.32 13.57 2.96
CA SER A 42 -3.91 13.48 3.35
C SER A 42 -3.65 12.39 4.39
N ILE A 43 -4.69 11.87 5.05
CA ILE A 43 -4.57 10.84 6.11
C ILE A 43 -4.06 9.54 5.52
N LEU A 44 -4.77 8.94 4.55
CA LEU A 44 -4.35 7.69 3.92
C LEU A 44 -3.03 7.85 3.15
N LEU A 45 -2.86 8.97 2.44
CA LEU A 45 -1.61 9.31 1.76
C LEU A 45 -0.42 9.25 2.72
N ASN A 46 -0.49 9.99 3.84
CA ASN A 46 0.59 10.02 4.82
C ASN A 46 0.74 8.68 5.54
N TYR A 47 -0.38 7.98 5.80
CA TYR A 47 -0.35 6.68 6.43
C TYR A 47 0.41 5.67 5.56
N VAL A 48 -0.03 5.46 4.32
CA VAL A 48 0.58 4.52 3.37
C VAL A 48 2.05 4.86 3.13
N ARG A 49 2.38 6.14 2.89
CA ARG A 49 3.75 6.55 2.55
C ARG A 49 4.69 6.51 3.76
N LYS A 50 4.28 7.04 4.92
CA LYS A 50 5.19 7.35 6.03
C LYS A 50 4.99 6.50 7.29
N LYS A 51 3.78 6.01 7.55
CA LYS A 51 3.45 5.38 8.85
C LYS A 51 3.29 3.87 8.77
N TYR A 52 2.69 3.37 7.69
CA TYR A 52 2.49 1.94 7.50
C TYR A 52 3.83 1.22 7.35
N SER A 53 3.99 0.09 8.02
CA SER A 53 5.18 -0.75 7.92
C SER A 53 4.76 -2.21 7.95
N HIS A 54 5.51 -3.04 7.24
CA HIS A 54 5.29 -4.49 7.21
C HIS A 54 6.62 -5.18 6.90
N PRO A 55 6.96 -6.33 7.52
CA PRO A 55 8.27 -6.99 7.35
C PRO A 55 8.66 -7.31 5.89
N ARG A 56 7.64 -7.50 5.04
CA ARG A 56 7.79 -7.75 3.60
C ARG A 56 8.15 -6.54 2.78
N ILE A 57 7.89 -5.32 3.26
CA ILE A 57 8.21 -4.11 2.52
C ILE A 57 9.72 -3.89 2.59
N GLU A 58 10.35 -3.84 1.43
CA GLU A 58 11.75 -3.44 1.27
C GLU A 58 11.83 -1.91 1.17
N ARG A 59 11.05 -1.32 0.26
CA ARG A 59 10.97 0.14 0.06
C ARG A 59 9.64 0.54 -0.55
N LYS A 60 9.38 1.85 -0.58
CA LYS A 60 8.17 2.44 -1.17
C LYS A 60 8.56 3.43 -2.25
N ILE A 61 7.92 3.34 -3.41
CA ILE A 61 8.11 4.25 -4.53
C ILE A 61 6.93 5.21 -4.58
N LEU A 62 7.24 6.50 -4.55
CA LEU A 62 6.26 7.56 -4.76
C LEU A 62 6.10 7.74 -6.27
N THR A 63 4.93 7.36 -6.80
CA THR A 63 4.66 7.49 -8.23
C THR A 63 4.28 8.93 -8.58
N LEU A 64 4.23 9.24 -9.87
CA LEU A 64 3.72 10.52 -10.36
C LEU A 64 2.23 10.69 -10.04
N ASN A 65 1.47 9.58 -9.95
CA ASN A 65 0.10 9.60 -9.46
C ASN A 65 0.10 9.72 -7.92
N LYS A 66 -0.27 10.89 -7.40
CA LYS A 66 -0.35 11.12 -5.95
C LYS A 66 -1.34 10.19 -5.23
N GLY A 67 -2.30 9.60 -5.94
CA GLY A 67 -3.25 8.64 -5.38
C GLY A 67 -2.69 7.23 -5.22
N GLU A 68 -1.46 7.00 -5.66
CA GLU A 68 -0.80 5.71 -5.65
C GLU A 68 0.55 5.75 -4.93
N THR A 69 0.90 4.60 -4.38
CA THR A 69 2.25 4.30 -3.87
C THR A 69 2.55 2.86 -4.22
N VAL A 70 3.75 2.59 -4.74
CA VAL A 70 4.18 1.23 -5.03
C VAL A 70 5.02 0.70 -3.88
N PHE A 71 4.69 -0.49 -3.37
CA PHE A 71 5.50 -1.21 -2.40
C PHE A 71 6.39 -2.22 -3.13
N ILE A 72 7.69 -2.10 -2.94
CA ILE A 72 8.65 -3.13 -3.32
C ILE A 72 8.76 -4.12 -2.17
N LEU A 73 8.57 -5.40 -2.48
CA LEU A 73 8.54 -6.48 -1.51
C LEU A 73 9.83 -7.33 -1.58
N LYS A 74 10.26 -7.81 -0.42
CA LYS A 74 11.34 -8.80 -0.27
C LYS A 74 10.96 -10.14 -0.87
#